data_AF-A0A1X7UIF7-F1
#
_entry.id   AF-A0A1X7UIF7-F1
#
_cell.length_a   1.000
_cell.length_b   1.000
_cell.length_c   1.000
_cell.angle_alpha   90.00
_cell.angle_beta   90.00
_cell.angle_gamma   90.00
#
_symmetry.space_group_name_H-M   'P 1'
#
loop_
_entity.id
_entity.type
_entity.pdbx_description
1 polymer ?
#
loop_
_entity_poly.entity_id
_entity_poly.type
_entity_poly.pdbx_seq_one_letter_code
_entity_poly.pdbx_strand_id
1 'polypeptide(L)'
;IEEDVLLNIKHLHDVRMLLKKSQFSNAEWFNFGLGLGLYHNTLKTIEMDYPRDTNGCVRECLVKWLEKADDVNDKGGAKWSTLIKALEDCDQNSTADYI
;
A
#
# COMPACT_ATOMS: atom_id res chain seq x y z
N ILE A 1 23.38 -3.54 2.97
CA ILE A 1 22.16 -3.78 2.16
C ILE A 1 21.32 -4.69 3.03
N GLU A 2 20.44 -4.13 3.86
CA GLU A 2 19.43 -4.98 4.50
C GLU A 2 18.64 -5.63 3.37
N GLU A 3 18.54 -6.96 3.38
CA GLU A 3 17.81 -7.70 2.36
C GLU A 3 16.37 -7.19 2.35
N ASP A 4 15.96 -6.62 1.22
CA ASP A 4 14.60 -6.14 1.03
C ASP A 4 13.65 -7.35 0.99
N VAL A 5 12.99 -7.58 2.13
CA VAL A 5 12.21 -8.79 2.40
C VAL A 5 10.95 -8.84 1.55
N LEU A 6 10.71 -10.00 0.93
CA LEU A 6 9.44 -10.29 0.27
C LEU A 6 8.35 -10.51 1.32
N LEU A 7 7.38 -9.61 1.30
CA LEU A 7 6.18 -9.67 2.10
C LEU A 7 5.11 -10.53 1.40
N ASN A 8 4.13 -10.93 2.19
CA ASN A 8 2.97 -11.72 1.79
C ASN A 8 1.82 -11.44 2.75
N ILE A 9 0.64 -11.98 2.47
CA ILE A 9 -0.60 -11.68 3.20
C ILE A 9 -0.49 -11.84 4.74
N LYS A 10 0.40 -12.70 5.26
CA LYS A 10 0.61 -12.87 6.70
C LYS A 10 1.15 -11.61 7.38
N HIS A 11 1.79 -10.72 6.64
CA HIS A 11 2.35 -9.45 7.12
C HIS A 11 1.35 -8.29 7.08
N LEU A 12 0.11 -8.53 6.63
CA LEU A 12 -0.92 -7.48 6.52
C LEU A 12 -1.12 -6.74 7.85
N HIS A 13 -1.15 -7.47 8.96
CA HIS A 13 -1.32 -6.87 10.29
C HIS A 13 -0.17 -5.92 10.63
N ASP A 14 1.07 -6.34 10.41
CA ASP A 14 2.27 -5.59 10.77
C ASP A 14 2.42 -4.34 9.91
N VAL A 15 2.27 -4.47 8.58
CA VAL A 15 2.31 -3.33 7.64
C VAL A 15 1.24 -2.30 8.01
N ARG A 16 0.01 -2.75 8.28
CA ARG A 16 -1.08 -1.84 8.66
C ARG A 16 -0.85 -1.17 10.01
N MET A 17 -0.23 -1.87 10.96
CA MET A 17 0.15 -1.29 12.25
C MET A 17 1.24 -0.23 12.10
N LEU A 18 2.20 -0.42 11.20
CA LEU A 18 3.23 0.58 10.89
C LEU A 18 2.61 1.84 10.28
N LEU A 19 1.76 1.70 9.25
CA LEU A 19 1.06 2.83 8.65
C LEU A 19 0.19 3.59 9.68
N LYS A 20 -0.42 2.88 10.63
CA LYS A 20 -1.20 3.51 11.71
C LYS A 20 -0.32 4.23 12.74
N LYS A 21 0.88 3.73 13.01
CA LYS A 21 1.84 4.37 13.93
C LYS A 21 2.49 5.59 13.30
N SER A 22 2.67 5.57 11.98
CA SER A 22 3.02 6.74 11.21
C SER A 22 1.84 7.71 11.03
N GLN A 23 2.10 8.93 10.59
CA GLN A 23 1.07 9.93 10.30
C GLN A 23 0.43 9.73 8.91
N PHE A 24 0.28 8.48 8.47
CA PHE A 24 -0.26 8.16 7.15
C PHE A 24 -1.70 8.66 7.02
N SER A 25 -1.96 9.41 5.95
CA SER A 25 -3.29 9.88 5.61
C SER A 25 -4.01 8.87 4.73
N ASN A 26 -5.08 8.26 5.27
CA ASN A 26 -5.95 7.38 4.49
C ASN A 26 -6.67 8.11 3.34
N ALA A 27 -6.66 9.46 3.30
CA ALA A 27 -7.27 10.21 2.21
C ALA A 27 -6.58 9.95 0.86
N GLU A 28 -5.27 9.65 0.88
CA GLU A 28 -4.44 9.43 -0.30
C GLU A 28 -4.44 7.96 -0.77
N TRP A 29 -5.36 7.14 -0.28
CA TRP A 29 -5.39 5.69 -0.56
C TRP A 29 -5.39 5.36 -2.06
N PHE A 30 -6.01 6.21 -2.89
CA PHE A 30 -6.11 5.97 -4.32
C PHE A 30 -4.74 6.13 -5.01
N ASN A 31 -4.05 7.25 -4.75
CA ASN A 31 -2.70 7.50 -5.25
C ASN A 31 -1.70 6.48 -4.69
N PHE A 32 -1.83 6.18 -3.40
CA PHE A 32 -1.05 5.14 -2.74
C PHE A 32 -1.22 3.77 -3.43
N GLY A 33 -2.46 3.36 -3.73
CA GLY A 33 -2.73 2.11 -4.44
C GLY A 33 -2.10 2.05 -5.83
N LEU A 34 -2.11 3.16 -6.59
CA LEU A 34 -1.41 3.25 -7.87
C LEU A 34 0.11 3.10 -7.70
N GLY A 35 0.68 3.72 -6.68
CA GLY A 35 2.11 3.61 -6.33
C GLY A 35 2.53 2.17 -6.04
N LEU A 36 1.66 1.40 -5.38
CA LEU A 36 1.85 -0.03 -5.12
C LEU A 36 1.77 -0.92 -6.37
N GLY A 37 1.33 -0.38 -7.51
CA GLY A 37 1.15 -1.13 -8.76
C GLY A 37 -0.25 -1.68 -8.99
N LEU A 38 -1.25 -1.21 -8.23
CA LEU A 38 -2.64 -1.59 -8.48
C LEU A 38 -3.22 -0.77 -9.63
N TYR A 39 -4.05 -1.40 -10.45
CA TYR A 39 -4.67 -0.71 -11.56
C TYR A 39 -5.85 0.15 -11.12
N HIS A 40 -6.13 1.19 -11.91
CA HIS A 40 -7.26 2.08 -11.69
C HIS A 40 -8.59 1.32 -11.57
N ASN A 41 -8.86 0.30 -12.39
CA ASN A 41 -10.07 -0.51 -12.29
C ASN A 41 -10.16 -1.27 -10.96
N THR A 42 -9.06 -1.86 -10.48
CA THR A 42 -8.98 -2.51 -9.17
C THR A 42 -9.31 -1.52 -8.05
N LEU A 43 -8.76 -0.31 -8.11
CA LEU A 43 -9.04 0.74 -7.13
C LEU A 43 -10.49 1.21 -7.19
N LYS A 44 -11.08 1.38 -8.37
CA LYS A 44 -12.51 1.72 -8.50
C LYS A 44 -13.41 0.62 -7.93
N THR A 45 -13.05 -0.66 -8.08
CA THR A 45 -13.77 -1.76 -7.43
C THR A 45 -13.68 -1.64 -5.91
N ILE A 46 -12.50 -1.40 -5.36
CA ILE A 46 -12.30 -1.17 -3.92
C ILE A 46 -13.16 0.02 -3.42
N GLU A 47 -13.18 1.13 -4.17
CA GLU A 47 -14.00 2.31 -3.81
C GLU A 47 -15.50 1.98 -3.74
N MET A 48 -15.99 1.15 -4.66
CA MET A 48 -17.40 0.73 -4.70
C MET A 48 -17.75 -0.22 -3.56
N ASP A 49 -16.85 -1.13 -3.18
CA ASP A 49 -17.06 -2.10 -2.11
C ASP A 49 -16.96 -1.45 -0.72
N TYR A 50 -16.19 -0.36 -0.59
CA TYR A 50 -15.94 0.37 0.67
C TYR A 50 -16.30 1.86 0.56
N PRO A 51 -17.57 2.19 0.25
CA PRO A 51 -17.96 3.57 0.01
C PRO A 51 -17.79 4.41 1.29
N ARG A 52 -16.99 5.47 1.19
CA ARG A 52 -16.64 6.39 2.30
C ARG A 52 -15.82 5.77 3.44
N ASP A 53 -15.37 4.51 3.30
CA ASP A 53 -14.48 3.87 4.27
C ASP A 53 -13.04 3.85 3.73
N THR A 54 -12.34 4.98 3.90
CA THR A 54 -10.95 5.10 3.46
C THR A 54 -10.00 4.13 4.17
N ASN A 55 -10.30 3.72 5.41
CA ASN A 55 -9.52 2.70 6.12
C ASN A 55 -9.71 1.32 5.48
N GLY A 56 -10.95 0.99 5.11
CA GLY A 56 -11.28 -0.16 4.28
C GLY A 56 -10.51 -0.15 2.97
N CYS A 57 -10.53 0.96 2.24
CA CYS A 57 -9.81 1.08 0.97
C CYS A 57 -8.30 0.87 1.10
N VAL A 58 -7.65 1.48 2.11
CA VAL A 58 -6.22 1.27 2.39
C VAL A 58 -5.94 -0.19 2.72
N ARG A 59 -6.77 -0.82 3.56
CA ARG A 59 -6.62 -2.24 3.90
C ARG A 59 -6.67 -3.11 2.65
N GLU A 60 -7.64 -2.89 1.75
CA GLU A 60 -7.75 -3.69 0.53
C GLU A 60 -6.62 -3.41 -0.46
N CYS A 61 -6.10 -2.18 -0.54
CA CYS A 61 -4.89 -1.89 -1.31
C CYS A 61 -3.71 -2.73 -0.82
N LEU A 62 -3.51 -2.80 0.50
CA LEU A 62 -2.46 -3.63 1.11
C LEU A 62 -2.68 -5.13 0.86
N VAL A 63 -3.93 -5.61 0.94
CA VAL A 63 -4.26 -7.00 0.61
C VAL A 63 -3.85 -7.32 -0.82
N LYS A 64 -4.30 -6.52 -1.80
CA LYS A 64 -4.00 -6.73 -3.22
C LYS A 64 -2.50 -6.63 -3.52
N TRP A 65 -1.81 -5.69 -2.89
CA TRP A 65 -0.36 -5.58 -3.00
C TRP A 65 0.36 -6.81 -2.43
N LEU A 66 0.00 -7.28 -1.23
CA LEU A 66 0.59 -8.49 -0.62
C LEU A 66 0.25 -9.79 -1.36
N GLU A 67 -0.87 -9.81 -2.09
CA GLU A 67 -1.26 -10.88 -3.03
C GLU A 67 -0.55 -10.77 -4.39
N LYS A 68 0.20 -9.68 -4.62
CA LYS A 68 0.91 -9.39 -5.88
C LYS A 68 -0.04 -9.28 -7.08
N ALA A 69 -1.19 -8.66 -6.88
CA ALA A 69 -2.15 -8.37 -7.94
C ALA A 69 -1.57 -7.38 -8.97
N ASP A 70 -2.18 -7.31 -10.15
CA ASP A 70 -1.88 -6.32 -11.18
C ASP A 70 -0.36 -6.21 -11.48
N ASP A 71 0.19 -5.00 -11.51
CA ASP A 71 1.59 -4.71 -11.84
C ASP A 71 2.53 -4.74 -10.61
N VAL A 72 2.09 -5.26 -9.46
CA VAL A 72 2.89 -5.25 -8.23
C VAL A 72 4.28 -5.88 -8.44
N ASN A 73 4.35 -7.00 -9.19
CA ASN A 73 5.64 -7.65 -9.47
C ASN A 73 6.54 -6.80 -10.38
N ASP A 74 5.96 -6.13 -11.37
CA ASP A 74 6.69 -5.25 -12.29
C ASP A 74 7.17 -3.97 -11.58
N LYS A 75 6.49 -3.57 -10.50
CA LYS A 75 6.90 -2.50 -9.58
C LYS A 75 7.95 -2.91 -8.55
N GLY A 76 8.44 -4.17 -8.58
CA GLY A 76 9.49 -4.67 -7.68
C GLY A 76 9.01 -5.69 -6.65
N GLY A 77 7.72 -6.04 -6.67
CA GLY A 77 7.07 -7.00 -5.78
C GLY A 77 6.64 -6.38 -4.46
N ALA A 78 5.94 -7.15 -3.63
CA ALA A 78 5.54 -6.71 -2.29
C ALA A 78 6.73 -6.69 -1.33
N LYS A 79 7.44 -5.57 -1.24
CA LYS A 79 8.62 -5.39 -0.38
C LYS A 79 8.61 -4.04 0.34
N TRP A 80 9.38 -3.90 1.42
CA TRP A 80 9.47 -2.63 2.15
C TRP A 80 9.92 -1.47 1.26
N SER A 81 10.92 -1.69 0.40
CA SER A 81 11.39 -0.63 -0.51
C SER A 81 10.28 -0.12 -1.45
N THR A 82 9.43 -1.02 -1.96
CA THR A 82 8.31 -0.65 -2.84
C THR A 82 7.18 0.05 -2.09
N LEU A 83 6.98 -0.29 -0.82
CA LEU A 83 6.03 0.39 0.06
C LEU A 83 6.51 1.82 0.35
N ILE A 84 7.77 1.98 0.75
CA ILE A 84 8.41 3.28 1.01
C ILE A 84 8.31 4.16 -0.23
N LYS A 85 8.69 3.64 -1.39
CA LYS A 85 8.59 4.38 -2.65
C LYS A 85 7.15 4.80 -2.97
N ALA A 86 6.17 3.92 -2.78
CA ALA A 86 4.77 4.26 -3.00
C ALA A 86 4.26 5.36 -2.04
N LEU A 87 4.82 5.43 -0.83
CA LEU A 87 4.53 6.48 0.14
C LEU A 87 5.18 7.82 -0.25
N GLU A 88 6.43 7.80 -0.72
CA GLU A 88 7.11 8.99 -1.25
C GLU A 88 6.36 9.55 -2.47
N ASP A 89 5.95 8.68 -3.39
CA ASP A 89 5.23 9.04 -4.62
C ASP A 89 3.83 9.64 -4.34
N CYS A 90 3.25 9.46 -3.14
CA CYS A 90 1.97 10.04 -2.73
C CYS A 90 2.10 11.09 -1.60
N ASP A 91 3.27 11.72 -1.50
CA ASP A 91 3.58 12.80 -0.53
C ASP A 91 3.44 12.38 0.95
N GLN A 92 3.51 11.08 1.24
CA GLN A 92 3.51 10.52 2.60
C GLN A 92 4.94 10.35 3.13
N ASN A 93 5.82 11.32 2.86
CA ASN A 93 7.26 11.27 3.19
C ASN A 93 7.53 11.03 4.68
N SER A 94 6.72 11.60 5.58
CA SER A 94 6.85 11.36 7.02
C SER A 94 6.54 9.92 7.44
N THR A 95 5.73 9.21 6.65
CA THR A 95 5.46 7.79 6.83
C THR A 95 6.56 6.94 6.20
N ALA A 96 7.05 7.34 5.02
CA ALA A 96 8.19 6.70 4.37
C ALA A 96 9.44 6.73 5.28
N ASP A 97 9.77 7.88 5.86
CA ASP A 97 10.91 8.04 6.79
C ASP A 97 10.77 7.25 8.09
N TYR A 98 9.54 6.88 8.48
CA TYR A 98 9.26 6.13 9.70
C TYR A 98 9.45 4.61 9.52
N ILE A 99 9.28 4.11 8.30
CA ILE A 99 9.30 2.68 7.95
C ILE A 99 10.71 2.27 7.57
#